data_AF-A0A3N0C2N0-F1
#
_entry.id   AF-A0A3N0C2N0-F1
#
_cell.length_a   1.000
_cell.length_b   1.000
_cell.length_c   1.000
_cell.angle_alpha   90.00
_cell.angle_beta   90.00
_cell.angle_gamma   90.00
#
_symmetry.space_group_name_H-M   'P 1'
#
loop_
_entity.id
_entity.type
_entity.pdbx_description
1 polymer ?
#
loop_
_entity_poly.entity_id
_entity_poly.type
_entity_poly.pdbx_seq_one_letter_code
_entity_poly.pdbx_strand_id
1 'polypeptide(L)'
;MEPWSIVFTDLDTGAILDIVDGRRGQAVRDWIGARPRWWRNRVELVAMDMSTEFRRAVRKVLPKAAITVDHWHVVARANQMVTEVRRRRAHDLHGRRGRATDSAWKYRKLLTCNQENLSGAQRGRMQEIIGADVELGVVWGIKEHVRQLLKADHIDGFHRAWAELEHAVKATRMREAKSLFLTLKVWRKELLTFCRTRVTNARSEAANLSAKNMKRAARGYRNHEHYRLRLLLYTAAQQAC
;
A
#
# COMPACT_ATOMS: atom_id res chain seq x y z
N MET A 1 7.62 -17.35 19.77
CA MET A 1 6.90 -16.73 18.64
C MET A 1 7.48 -15.36 18.43
N GLU A 2 7.89 -15.08 17.20
CA GLU A 2 8.23 -13.70 16.85
C GLU A 2 7.00 -12.79 16.96
N PRO A 3 7.19 -11.49 17.24
CA PRO A 3 6.08 -10.53 17.22
C PRO A 3 5.50 -10.34 15.80
N TRP A 4 6.21 -10.82 14.78
CA TRP A 4 5.88 -10.66 13.37
C TRP A 4 5.86 -12.03 12.68
N SER A 5 4.86 -12.24 11.84
CA SER A 5 4.75 -13.42 10.99
C SER A 5 4.35 -12.98 9.59
N ILE A 6 4.77 -13.74 8.59
CA ILE A 6 4.41 -13.57 7.18
C ILE A 6 3.34 -14.60 6.85
N VAL A 7 2.22 -14.12 6.30
CA VAL A 7 1.14 -15.00 5.82
C VAL A 7 1.27 -15.15 4.32
N PHE A 8 1.31 -16.39 3.84
CA PHE A 8 1.21 -16.73 2.43
C PHE A 8 -0.23 -17.09 2.12
N THR A 9 -0.76 -16.50 1.07
CA THR A 9 -2.15 -16.67 0.66
C THR A 9 -2.20 -16.98 -0.82
N ASP A 10 -3.05 -17.93 -1.18
CA ASP A 10 -3.40 -18.21 -2.56
C ASP A 10 -4.32 -17.11 -3.10
N LEU A 11 -3.92 -16.45 -4.19
CA LEU A 11 -4.65 -15.29 -4.71
C LEU A 11 -5.96 -15.67 -5.41
N ASP A 12 -6.09 -16.91 -5.88
CA ASP A 12 -7.26 -17.38 -6.63
C ASP A 12 -8.38 -17.82 -5.68
N THR A 13 -8.00 -18.45 -4.57
CA THR A 13 -8.93 -19.03 -3.58
C THR A 13 -9.03 -18.22 -2.29
N GLY A 14 -8.03 -17.40 -1.96
CA GLY A 14 -7.94 -16.71 -0.68
C GLY A 14 -7.50 -17.60 0.48
N ALA A 15 -7.10 -18.85 0.20
CA ALA A 15 -6.64 -19.79 1.20
C ALA A 15 -5.33 -19.32 1.82
N ILE A 16 -5.21 -19.44 3.15
CA ILE A 16 -3.91 -19.40 3.82
C ILE A 16 -3.11 -20.64 3.41
N LEU A 17 -2.03 -20.43 2.66
CA LEU A 17 -1.07 -21.47 2.30
C LEU A 17 -0.15 -21.78 3.48
N ASP A 18 0.28 -20.75 4.20
CA ASP A 18 1.10 -20.90 5.40
C ASP A 18 1.22 -19.61 6.22
N ILE A 19 1.73 -19.75 7.43
CA ILE A 19 2.22 -18.66 8.27
C ILE A 19 3.62 -18.98 8.79
N VAL A 20 4.54 -18.05 8.58
CA VAL A 20 5.97 -18.22 8.89
C VAL A 20 6.41 -17.13 9.84
N ASP A 21 7.08 -17.50 10.93
CA ASP A 21 7.69 -16.55 11.85
C ASP A 21 8.81 -15.77 11.14
N GLY A 22 8.81 -14.45 11.32
CA GLY A 22 9.73 -13.56 10.63
C GLY A 22 9.06 -12.31 10.08
N ARG A 23 9.90 -11.33 9.77
CA ARG A 23 9.52 -10.11 9.02
C ARG A 23 10.45 -9.78 7.86
N ARG A 24 11.45 -10.63 7.61
CA ARG A 24 12.53 -10.39 6.65
C ARG A 24 12.28 -11.16 5.37
N GLY A 25 12.79 -10.64 4.26
CA GLY A 25 12.71 -11.29 2.95
C GLY A 25 13.44 -12.63 2.90
N GLN A 26 14.33 -12.92 3.85
CA GLN A 26 14.93 -14.24 4.00
C GLN A 26 13.87 -15.32 4.28
N ALA A 27 12.94 -15.07 5.21
CA ALA A 27 11.83 -16.00 5.48
C ALA A 27 10.96 -16.24 4.23
N VAL A 28 10.73 -15.20 3.41
CA VAL A 28 10.04 -15.32 2.13
C VAL A 28 10.81 -16.21 1.15
N ARG A 29 12.12 -15.99 1.03
CA ARG A 29 12.98 -16.80 0.15
C ARG A 29 13.00 -18.26 0.56
N ASP A 30 13.15 -18.52 1.84
CA ASP A 30 13.30 -19.89 2.35
C ASP A 30 11.98 -20.65 2.19
N TRP A 31 10.87 -20.04 2.57
CA TRP A 31 9.56 -20.66 2.43
C TRP A 31 9.19 -20.96 0.98
N ILE A 32 9.35 -19.97 0.07
CA ILE A 32 9.05 -20.19 -1.35
C ILE A 32 10.08 -21.17 -1.94
N GLY A 33 11.36 -21.02 -1.61
CA GLY A 33 12.45 -21.86 -2.12
C GLY A 33 12.30 -23.34 -1.78
N ALA A 34 11.71 -23.65 -0.63
CA ALA A 34 11.36 -25.00 -0.21
C ALA A 34 10.21 -25.62 -1.02
N ARG A 35 9.50 -24.86 -1.86
CA ARG A 35 8.43 -25.40 -2.72
C ARG A 35 8.99 -26.09 -3.97
N PRO A 36 8.34 -27.17 -4.43
CA PRO A 36 8.77 -27.88 -5.64
C PRO A 36 8.93 -26.94 -6.83
N ARG A 37 9.93 -27.22 -7.68
CA ARG A 37 10.24 -26.37 -8.85
C ARG A 37 9.04 -26.26 -9.80
N TRP A 38 8.27 -27.33 -9.98
CA TRP A 38 7.07 -27.32 -10.82
C TRP A 38 6.02 -26.32 -10.30
N TRP A 39 5.83 -26.25 -8.97
CA TRP A 39 4.88 -25.32 -8.35
C TRP A 39 5.35 -23.89 -8.54
N ARG A 40 6.62 -23.61 -8.25
CA ARG A 40 7.23 -22.28 -8.42
C ARG A 40 7.16 -21.77 -9.86
N ASN A 41 7.31 -22.65 -10.84
CA ASN A 41 7.22 -22.30 -12.26
C ASN A 41 5.80 -21.97 -12.72
N ARG A 42 4.77 -22.37 -11.97
CA ARG A 42 3.36 -22.09 -12.25
C ARG A 42 2.85 -20.85 -11.54
N VAL A 43 3.63 -20.24 -10.65
CA VAL A 43 3.25 -18.96 -10.04
C VAL A 43 3.42 -17.84 -11.07
N GLU A 44 2.31 -17.27 -11.50
CA GLU A 44 2.29 -16.22 -12.52
C GLU A 44 2.35 -14.81 -11.92
N LEU A 45 1.78 -14.63 -10.72
CA LEU A 45 1.61 -13.33 -10.10
C LEU A 45 1.78 -13.40 -8.58
N VAL A 46 2.45 -12.40 -8.01
CA VAL A 46 2.57 -12.21 -6.57
C VAL A 46 2.10 -10.81 -6.19
N ALA A 47 1.09 -10.72 -5.33
CA ALA A 47 0.63 -9.47 -4.76
C ALA A 47 1.33 -9.22 -3.41
N MET A 48 1.90 -8.02 -3.24
CA MET A 48 2.61 -7.66 -2.02
C MET A 48 2.59 -6.15 -1.76
N ASP A 49 2.92 -5.80 -0.52
CA ASP A 49 3.21 -4.42 -0.13
C ASP A 49 4.45 -3.89 -0.84
N MET A 50 4.64 -2.57 -0.81
CA MET A 50 5.85 -1.90 -1.31
C MET A 50 7.09 -2.14 -0.43
N SER A 51 7.46 -3.39 -0.21
CA SER A 51 8.69 -3.84 0.48
C SER A 51 9.78 -4.20 -0.53
N THR A 52 10.84 -3.40 -0.59
CA THR A 52 11.98 -3.69 -1.47
C THR A 52 12.66 -5.01 -1.12
N GLU A 53 12.66 -5.39 0.15
CA GLU A 53 13.22 -6.65 0.63
C GLU A 53 12.41 -7.86 0.13
N PHE A 54 11.08 -7.82 0.25
CA PHE A 54 10.20 -8.88 -0.26
C PHE A 54 10.22 -8.95 -1.78
N ARG A 55 10.25 -7.81 -2.47
CA ARG A 55 10.40 -7.78 -3.92
C ARG A 55 11.69 -8.46 -4.38
N ARG A 56 12.82 -8.19 -3.70
CA ARG A 56 14.11 -8.85 -4.00
C ARG A 56 14.06 -10.35 -3.67
N ALA A 57 13.39 -10.73 -2.58
CA ALA A 57 13.19 -12.11 -2.20
C ALA A 57 12.44 -12.86 -3.31
N VAL A 58 11.24 -12.40 -3.66
CA VAL A 58 10.34 -13.01 -4.65
C VAL A 58 11.00 -13.08 -6.03
N ARG A 59 11.61 -11.98 -6.52
CA ARG A 59 12.31 -12.00 -7.82
C ARG A 59 13.42 -13.06 -7.89
N LYS A 60 14.06 -13.40 -6.75
CA LYS A 60 15.11 -14.42 -6.72
C LYS A 60 14.56 -15.84 -6.87
N VAL A 61 13.41 -16.13 -6.24
CA VAL A 61 12.86 -17.49 -6.12
C VAL A 61 11.73 -17.79 -7.10
N LEU A 62 11.07 -16.75 -7.63
CA LEU A 62 10.01 -16.77 -8.64
C LEU A 62 10.34 -15.79 -9.79
N PRO A 63 11.40 -16.04 -10.57
CA PRO A 63 11.86 -15.08 -11.60
C PRO A 63 10.86 -14.88 -12.76
N LYS A 64 9.93 -15.83 -12.97
CA LYS A 64 8.89 -15.75 -14.01
C LYS A 64 7.62 -15.04 -13.54
N ALA A 65 7.39 -14.94 -12.23
CA ALA A 65 6.20 -14.33 -11.69
C ALA A 65 6.26 -12.80 -11.85
N ALA A 66 5.16 -12.22 -12.32
CA ALA A 66 4.95 -10.78 -12.20
C ALA A 66 4.70 -10.41 -10.73
N ILE A 67 4.99 -9.16 -10.37
CA ILE A 67 4.70 -8.63 -9.04
C ILE A 67 3.71 -7.49 -9.21
N THR A 68 2.60 -7.54 -8.48
CA THR A 68 1.64 -6.44 -8.34
C THR A 68 1.76 -5.83 -6.95
N VAL A 69 1.70 -4.51 -6.88
CA VAL A 69 1.71 -3.78 -5.60
C VAL A 69 0.31 -3.57 -5.08
N ASP A 70 0.16 -3.63 -3.76
CA ASP A 70 -1.02 -3.09 -3.11
C ASP A 70 -1.11 -1.57 -3.29
N HIS A 71 -2.16 -1.14 -3.99
CA HIS A 71 -2.41 0.27 -4.27
C HIS A 71 -2.70 1.08 -3.00
N TRP A 72 -3.16 0.45 -1.91
CA TRP A 72 -3.50 1.17 -0.69
C TRP A 72 -2.25 1.84 -0.12
N HIS A 73 -1.12 1.12 -0.11
CA HIS A 73 0.17 1.69 0.32
C HIS A 73 0.63 2.84 -0.57
N VAL A 74 0.26 2.84 -1.85
CA VAL A 74 0.58 3.92 -2.80
C VAL A 74 -0.20 5.18 -2.43
N VAL A 75 -1.50 5.04 -2.18
CA VAL A 75 -2.36 6.14 -1.71
C VAL A 75 -1.92 6.62 -0.33
N ALA A 76 -1.56 5.71 0.59
CA ALA A 76 -1.06 6.04 1.91
C ALA A 76 0.23 6.88 1.84
N ARG A 77 1.15 6.57 0.93
CA ARG A 77 2.37 7.38 0.70
C ARG A 77 2.04 8.77 0.14
N ALA A 78 1.09 8.88 -0.79
CA ALA A 78 0.64 10.18 -1.29
C ALA A 78 0.00 11.03 -0.17
N ASN A 79 -0.81 10.41 0.69
CA ASN A 79 -1.39 11.06 1.87
C ASN A 79 -0.31 11.47 2.90
N GLN A 80 0.75 10.67 3.03
CA GLN A 80 1.90 11.01 3.87
C GLN A 80 2.62 12.26 3.35
N MET A 81 2.87 12.36 2.05
CA MET A 81 3.43 13.58 1.43
C MET A 81 2.60 14.83 1.78
N VAL A 82 1.27 14.76 1.60
CA VAL A 82 0.36 15.86 1.97
C VAL A 82 0.48 16.21 3.45
N THR A 83 0.61 15.20 4.31
CA THR A 83 0.78 15.39 5.75
C THR A 83 2.12 16.05 6.10
N GLU A 84 3.20 15.65 5.45
CA GLU A 84 4.54 16.20 5.65
C GLU A 84 4.60 17.68 5.26
N VAL A 85 4.08 18.01 4.08
CA VAL A 85 4.00 19.41 3.62
C VAL A 85 3.14 20.23 4.58
N ARG A 86 1.95 19.76 4.94
CA ARG A 86 1.09 20.47 5.90
C ARG A 86 1.77 20.72 7.24
N ARG A 87 2.58 19.77 7.73
CA ARG A 87 3.35 19.96 8.97
C ARG A 87 4.44 20.99 8.79
N ARG A 88 5.19 20.92 7.68
CA ARG A 88 6.21 21.93 7.36
C ARG A 88 5.60 23.32 7.24
N ARG A 89 4.54 23.48 6.44
CA ARG A 89 3.82 24.75 6.26
C ARG A 89 3.33 25.34 7.58
N ALA A 90 2.80 24.51 8.49
CA ALA A 90 2.41 24.99 9.81
C ALA A 90 3.61 25.56 10.61
N HIS A 91 4.77 24.91 10.54
CA HIS A 91 6.00 25.43 11.16
C HIS A 91 6.50 26.71 10.45
N ASP A 92 6.50 26.74 9.12
CA ASP A 92 6.94 27.91 8.33
C ASP A 92 6.07 29.15 8.63
N LEU A 93 4.75 28.97 8.73
CA LEU A 93 3.79 30.07 8.91
C LEU A 93 3.63 30.52 10.36
N HIS A 94 3.78 29.61 11.33
CA HIS A 94 3.44 29.90 12.72
C HIS A 94 4.61 29.71 13.70
N GLY A 95 5.76 29.21 13.25
CA GLY A 95 6.88 28.85 14.12
C GLY A 95 6.60 27.66 15.06
N ARG A 96 5.47 26.96 14.88
CA ARG A 96 5.00 25.90 15.79
C ARG A 96 4.25 24.81 15.04
N ARG A 97 3.97 23.70 15.74
CA ARG A 97 3.01 22.70 15.26
C ARG A 97 1.62 23.31 15.08
N GLY A 98 0.90 22.85 14.04
CA GLY A 98 -0.48 23.24 13.79
C GLY A 98 -1.44 22.91 14.94
N ARG A 99 -2.44 23.77 15.14
CA ARG A 99 -3.45 23.75 16.22
C ARG A 99 -4.87 23.74 15.66
N ALA A 100 -5.86 23.47 16.51
CA ALA A 100 -7.27 23.44 16.10
C ALA A 100 -7.81 24.77 15.53
N THR A 101 -7.12 25.88 15.81
CA THR A 101 -7.39 27.21 15.23
C THR A 101 -6.95 27.33 13.78
N ASP A 102 -5.98 26.52 13.35
CA ASP A 102 -5.39 26.62 12.01
C ASP A 102 -6.22 25.73 11.06
N SER A 103 -6.86 26.33 10.04
CA SER A 103 -7.78 25.61 9.14
C SER A 103 -7.18 24.34 8.54
N ALA A 104 -5.93 24.40 8.07
CA ALA A 104 -5.22 23.25 7.52
C ALA A 104 -5.03 22.11 8.55
N TRP A 105 -4.91 22.43 9.84
CA TRP A 105 -4.82 21.41 10.90
C TRP A 105 -6.20 20.89 11.32
N LYS A 106 -7.16 21.79 11.52
CA LYS A 106 -8.55 21.48 11.89
C LYS A 106 -9.17 20.50 10.89
N TYR A 107 -9.00 20.78 9.61
CA TYR A 107 -9.61 20.04 8.50
C TYR A 107 -8.64 19.08 7.79
N ARG A 108 -7.52 18.71 8.44
CA ARG A 108 -6.47 17.85 7.86
C ARG A 108 -6.98 16.55 7.23
N LYS A 109 -8.08 15.98 7.74
CA LYS A 109 -8.67 14.75 7.20
C LYS A 109 -9.23 14.96 5.79
N LEU A 110 -9.74 16.16 5.49
CA LEU A 110 -10.25 16.48 4.15
C LEU A 110 -9.11 16.36 3.13
N LEU A 111 -7.92 16.86 3.45
CA LEU A 111 -6.75 16.83 2.55
C LEU A 111 -6.37 15.40 2.10
N THR A 112 -6.59 14.42 2.98
CA THR A 112 -6.33 13.00 2.72
C THR A 112 -7.53 12.21 2.21
N CYS A 113 -8.73 12.80 2.23
CA CYS A 113 -9.94 12.17 1.72
C CYS A 113 -9.94 12.14 0.19
N ASN A 114 -10.63 11.14 -0.36
CA ASN A 114 -10.92 11.01 -1.78
C ASN A 114 -11.83 12.18 -2.22
N GLN A 115 -11.50 12.86 -3.31
CA GLN A 115 -12.28 14.01 -3.79
C GLN A 115 -13.74 13.62 -4.06
N GLU A 116 -13.98 12.43 -4.60
CA GLU A 116 -15.32 11.89 -4.87
C GLU A 116 -16.16 11.65 -3.61
N ASN A 117 -15.52 11.49 -2.44
CA ASN A 117 -16.21 11.24 -1.18
C ASN A 117 -16.54 12.53 -0.41
N LEU A 118 -16.18 13.71 -0.94
CA LEU A 118 -16.44 14.99 -0.29
C LEU A 118 -17.85 15.49 -0.57
N SER A 119 -18.60 15.81 0.48
CA SER A 119 -19.88 16.53 0.38
C SER A 119 -19.66 17.95 -0.16
N GLY A 120 -20.72 18.62 -0.63
CA GLY A 120 -20.63 20.00 -1.13
C GLY A 120 -19.98 20.96 -0.12
N ALA A 121 -20.41 20.90 1.15
CA ALA A 121 -19.82 21.70 2.22
C ALA A 121 -18.33 21.36 2.47
N GLN A 122 -17.96 20.07 2.39
CA GLN A 122 -16.56 19.65 2.54
C GLN A 122 -15.69 20.11 1.36
N ARG A 123 -16.23 20.17 0.13
CA ARG A 123 -15.52 20.71 -1.03
C ARG A 123 -15.26 22.21 -0.90
N GLY A 124 -16.25 22.99 -0.46
CA GLY A 124 -16.06 24.41 -0.18
C GLY A 124 -14.95 24.63 0.84
N ARG A 125 -14.99 23.86 1.94
CA ARG A 125 -13.93 23.92 2.97
C ARG A 125 -12.56 23.48 2.47
N MET A 126 -12.51 22.46 1.61
CA MET A 126 -11.27 22.06 0.95
C MET A 126 -10.69 23.20 0.11
N GLN A 127 -11.51 23.84 -0.73
CA GLN A 127 -11.12 24.95 -1.59
C GLN A 127 -10.58 26.13 -0.78
N GLU A 128 -11.20 26.47 0.34
CA GLU A 128 -10.66 27.48 1.27
C GLU A 128 -9.25 27.13 1.77
N ILE A 129 -9.02 25.87 2.17
CA ILE A 129 -7.73 25.42 2.71
C ILE A 129 -6.63 25.46 1.64
N ILE A 130 -6.91 24.94 0.44
CA ILE A 130 -5.93 24.91 -0.64
C ILE A 130 -5.73 26.28 -1.29
N GLY A 131 -6.74 27.16 -1.25
CA GLY A 131 -6.64 28.55 -1.72
C GLY A 131 -5.84 29.43 -0.76
N ALA A 132 -5.83 29.11 0.53
CA ALA A 132 -5.04 29.83 1.53
C ALA A 132 -3.54 29.46 1.52
N ASP A 133 -3.16 28.31 0.98
CA ASP A 133 -1.76 27.89 0.86
C ASP A 133 -1.51 27.13 -0.46
N VAL A 134 -0.83 27.80 -1.39
CA VAL A 134 -0.51 27.27 -2.73
C VAL A 134 0.22 25.93 -2.67
N GLU A 135 1.13 25.75 -1.70
CA GLU A 135 1.88 24.49 -1.58
C GLU A 135 0.97 23.34 -1.17
N LEU A 136 -0.05 23.58 -0.34
CA LEU A 136 -1.07 22.60 0.00
C LEU A 136 -1.93 22.23 -1.22
N GLY A 137 -2.31 23.22 -2.03
CA GLY A 137 -3.01 22.99 -3.30
C GLY A 137 -2.21 22.12 -4.26
N VAL A 138 -0.92 22.41 -4.43
CA VAL A 138 -0.02 21.65 -5.30
C VAL A 138 0.08 20.19 -4.86
N VAL A 139 0.36 19.90 -3.58
CA VAL A 139 0.48 18.50 -3.15
C VAL A 139 -0.84 17.75 -3.09
N TRP A 140 -1.95 18.44 -2.88
CA TRP A 140 -3.26 17.85 -3.04
C TRP A 140 -3.50 17.43 -4.50
N GLY A 141 -3.16 18.29 -5.47
CA GLY A 141 -3.22 17.95 -6.90
C GLY A 141 -2.33 16.76 -7.27
N ILE A 142 -1.08 16.73 -6.77
CA ILE A 142 -0.17 15.58 -6.98
C ILE A 142 -0.75 14.28 -6.40
N LYS A 143 -1.36 14.33 -5.22
CA LYS A 143 -2.07 13.17 -4.64
C LYS A 143 -3.20 12.70 -5.58
N GLU A 144 -3.99 13.61 -6.15
CA GLU A 144 -5.06 13.22 -7.07
C GLU A 144 -4.52 12.65 -8.39
N HIS A 145 -3.38 13.15 -8.91
CA HIS A 145 -2.71 12.51 -10.06
C HIS A 145 -2.24 11.08 -9.74
N VAL A 146 -1.74 10.82 -8.53
CA VAL A 146 -1.43 9.43 -8.09
C VAL A 146 -2.69 8.56 -8.11
N ARG A 147 -3.84 9.08 -7.69
CA ARG A 147 -5.11 8.34 -7.72
C ARG A 147 -5.58 8.10 -9.15
N GLN A 148 -5.46 9.08 -10.04
CA GLN A 148 -5.78 8.94 -11.46
C GLN A 148 -4.89 7.87 -12.12
N LEU A 149 -3.59 7.86 -11.82
CA LEU A 149 -2.66 6.81 -12.26
C LEU A 149 -3.14 5.40 -11.87
N LEU A 150 -3.58 5.24 -10.62
CA LEU A 150 -4.08 3.96 -10.11
C LEU A 150 -5.45 3.57 -10.70
N LYS A 151 -6.23 4.54 -11.20
CA LYS A 151 -7.49 4.30 -11.89
C LYS A 151 -7.29 3.83 -13.34
N ALA A 152 -6.12 4.03 -13.94
CA ALA A 152 -5.83 3.53 -15.29
C ALA A 152 -6.04 2.00 -15.39
N ASP A 153 -6.74 1.54 -16.43
CA ASP A 153 -7.08 0.14 -16.70
C ASP A 153 -6.37 -0.44 -17.93
N HIS A 154 -5.64 0.38 -18.69
CA HIS A 154 -4.86 -0.02 -19.85
C HIS A 154 -3.49 0.68 -19.88
N ILE A 155 -2.58 0.18 -20.73
CA ILE A 155 -1.17 0.59 -20.79
C ILE A 155 -1.03 2.07 -21.17
N ASP A 156 -1.76 2.53 -22.18
CA ASP A 156 -1.66 3.91 -22.66
C ASP A 156 -2.20 4.90 -21.63
N GLY A 157 -3.33 4.57 -20.97
CA GLY A 157 -3.88 5.34 -19.87
C GLY A 157 -2.89 5.45 -18.70
N PHE A 158 -2.19 4.36 -18.36
CA PHE A 158 -1.14 4.40 -17.35
C PHE A 158 0.01 5.32 -17.76
N HIS A 159 0.48 5.23 -19.00
CA HIS A 159 1.58 6.08 -19.49
C HIS A 159 1.21 7.56 -19.55
N ARG A 160 -0.04 7.88 -19.94
CA ARG A 160 -0.56 9.26 -19.93
C ARG A 160 -0.62 9.81 -18.51
N ALA A 161 -1.29 9.12 -17.59
CA ALA A 161 -1.39 9.54 -16.20
C ALA A 161 -0.01 9.61 -15.51
N TRP A 162 0.93 8.73 -15.91
CA TRP A 162 2.31 8.78 -15.43
C TRP A 162 3.02 10.05 -15.89
N ALA A 163 2.87 10.43 -17.16
CA ALA A 163 3.46 11.64 -17.71
C ALA A 163 2.88 12.91 -17.05
N GLU A 164 1.56 12.94 -16.82
CA GLU A 164 0.89 14.03 -16.10
C GLU A 164 1.42 14.17 -14.66
N LEU A 165 1.52 13.05 -13.93
CA LEU A 165 2.09 13.03 -12.58
C LEU A 165 3.56 13.51 -12.59
N GLU A 166 4.36 13.02 -13.53
CA GLU A 166 5.77 13.40 -13.66
C GLU A 166 5.92 14.89 -13.97
N HIS A 167 5.07 15.43 -14.86
CA HIS A 167 5.03 16.85 -15.19
C HIS A 167 4.66 17.69 -13.96
N ALA A 168 3.58 17.33 -13.25
CA ALA A 168 3.15 18.03 -12.04
C ALA A 168 4.22 18.04 -10.94
N VAL A 169 4.93 16.92 -10.75
CA VAL A 169 6.03 16.85 -9.77
C VAL A 169 7.24 17.69 -10.21
N LYS A 170 7.58 17.73 -11.51
CA LYS A 170 8.69 18.55 -12.02
C LYS A 170 8.39 20.05 -12.00
N ALA A 171 7.12 20.43 -12.10
CA ALA A 171 6.68 21.83 -12.01
C ALA A 171 6.87 22.44 -10.61
N THR A 172 7.10 21.61 -9.59
CA THR A 172 7.36 22.05 -8.22
C THR A 172 8.80 21.77 -7.76
N ARG A 173 9.30 22.57 -6.81
CA ARG A 173 10.61 22.35 -6.15
C ARG A 173 10.48 21.62 -4.81
N MET A 174 9.30 21.10 -4.48
CA MET A 174 9.00 20.47 -3.19
C MET A 174 9.70 19.11 -3.05
N ARG A 175 10.53 18.99 -2.01
CA ARG A 175 11.28 17.75 -1.72
C ARG A 175 10.36 16.56 -1.43
N GLU A 176 9.22 16.79 -0.80
CA GLU A 176 8.23 15.76 -0.45
C GLU A 176 7.62 15.14 -1.72
N ALA A 177 7.25 15.98 -2.69
CA ALA A 177 6.74 15.55 -3.99
C ALA A 177 7.79 14.76 -4.78
N LYS A 178 9.03 15.27 -4.83
CA LYS A 178 10.16 14.57 -5.46
C LYS A 178 10.42 13.20 -4.82
N SER A 179 10.41 13.13 -3.49
CA SER A 179 10.62 11.89 -2.73
C SER A 179 9.54 10.84 -3.02
N LEU A 180 8.27 11.26 -3.04
CA LEU A 180 7.15 10.41 -3.44
C LEU A 180 7.36 9.85 -4.85
N PHE A 181 7.63 10.72 -5.83
CA PHE A 181 7.76 10.31 -7.22
C PHE A 181 8.96 9.37 -7.45
N LEU A 182 10.09 9.61 -6.80
CA LEU A 182 11.24 8.69 -6.85
C LEU A 182 10.88 7.30 -6.32
N THR A 183 10.08 7.24 -5.25
CA THR A 183 9.56 5.96 -4.73
C THR A 183 8.67 5.30 -5.77
N LEU A 184 7.70 6.02 -6.35
CA LEU A 184 6.82 5.47 -7.39
C LEU A 184 7.60 4.98 -8.60
N LYS A 185 8.64 5.71 -9.04
CA LYS A 185 9.50 5.35 -10.16
C LYS A 185 10.19 4.00 -9.95
N VAL A 186 10.64 3.73 -8.73
CA VAL A 186 11.22 2.43 -8.35
C VAL A 186 10.21 1.29 -8.48
N TRP A 187 8.92 1.56 -8.31
CA TRP A 187 7.82 0.58 -8.36
C TRP A 187 6.97 0.66 -9.64
N ARG A 188 7.41 1.42 -10.65
CA ARG A 188 6.63 1.71 -11.86
C ARG A 188 6.17 0.43 -12.58
N LYS A 189 7.02 -0.59 -12.65
CA LYS A 189 6.69 -1.87 -13.29
C LYS A 189 5.55 -2.57 -12.55
N GLU A 190 5.66 -2.68 -11.23
CA GLU A 190 4.64 -3.33 -10.41
C GLU A 190 3.33 -2.54 -10.34
N LEU A 191 3.39 -1.20 -10.38
CA LEU A 191 2.22 -0.33 -10.51
C LEU A 191 1.49 -0.59 -11.83
N LEU A 192 2.23 -0.69 -12.94
CA LEU A 192 1.65 -1.04 -14.23
C LEU A 192 1.03 -2.45 -14.19
N THR A 193 1.68 -3.41 -13.52
CA THR A 193 1.09 -4.74 -13.31
C THR A 193 -0.24 -4.63 -12.56
N PHE A 194 -0.31 -3.86 -11.46
CA PHE A 194 -1.56 -3.60 -10.75
C PHE A 194 -2.64 -3.00 -11.66
N CYS A 195 -2.33 -1.96 -12.43
CA CYS A 195 -3.30 -1.32 -13.31
C CYS A 195 -3.85 -2.27 -14.39
N ARG A 196 -3.03 -3.20 -14.88
CA ARG A 196 -3.44 -4.21 -15.88
C ARG A 196 -4.24 -5.37 -15.30
N THR A 197 -3.86 -5.88 -14.13
CA THR A 197 -4.45 -7.12 -13.59
C THR A 197 -5.54 -6.85 -12.56
N ARG A 198 -5.52 -5.66 -11.93
CA ARG A 198 -6.36 -5.29 -10.77
C ARG A 198 -6.22 -6.21 -9.55
N VAL A 199 -5.25 -7.13 -9.56
CA VAL A 199 -4.99 -8.04 -8.45
C VAL A 199 -4.27 -7.28 -7.33
N THR A 200 -4.82 -7.39 -6.12
CA THR A 200 -4.28 -6.80 -4.89
C THR A 200 -3.97 -7.89 -3.86
N ASN A 201 -3.29 -7.51 -2.78
CA ASN A 201 -3.07 -8.35 -1.60
C ASN A 201 -4.33 -8.41 -0.68
N ALA A 202 -5.51 -7.95 -1.11
CA ALA A 202 -6.67 -7.82 -0.23
C ALA A 202 -7.09 -9.15 0.42
N ARG A 203 -6.93 -10.27 -0.29
CA ARG A 203 -7.13 -11.61 0.27
C ARG A 203 -6.11 -11.94 1.37
N SER A 204 -4.85 -11.55 1.17
CA SER A 204 -3.81 -11.66 2.20
C SER A 204 -4.12 -10.78 3.42
N GLU A 205 -4.70 -9.59 3.22
CA GLU A 205 -5.15 -8.74 4.34
C GLU A 205 -6.32 -9.35 5.13
N ALA A 206 -7.29 -9.95 4.43
CA ALA A 206 -8.36 -10.71 5.08
C ALA A 206 -7.80 -11.91 5.87
N ALA A 207 -6.86 -12.65 5.29
CA ALA A 207 -6.15 -13.74 5.96
C ALA A 207 -5.36 -13.25 7.19
N ASN A 208 -4.65 -12.13 7.09
CA ASN A 208 -3.95 -11.48 8.20
C ASN A 208 -4.91 -11.10 9.33
N LEU A 209 -6.11 -10.61 8.99
CA LEU A 209 -7.14 -10.27 9.98
C LEU A 209 -7.68 -11.52 10.69
N SER A 210 -7.98 -12.60 9.95
CA SER A 210 -8.39 -13.89 10.51
C SER A 210 -7.32 -14.44 11.46
N ALA A 211 -6.06 -14.40 11.05
CA ALA A 211 -4.92 -14.80 11.87
C ALA A 211 -4.81 -14.01 13.19
N LYS A 212 -4.93 -12.68 13.09
CA LYS A 212 -4.95 -11.79 14.27
C LYS A 212 -6.14 -12.06 15.19
N ASN A 213 -7.34 -12.29 14.63
CA ASN A 213 -8.55 -12.56 15.40
C ASN A 213 -8.45 -13.90 16.15
N MET A 214 -7.94 -14.93 15.50
CA MET A 214 -7.70 -16.23 16.15
C MET A 214 -6.69 -16.11 17.30
N LYS A 215 -5.59 -15.37 17.08
CA LYS A 215 -4.60 -15.08 18.12
C LYS A 215 -5.22 -14.33 19.30
N ARG A 216 -6.12 -13.38 19.05
CA ARG A 216 -6.86 -12.64 20.10
C ARG A 216 -7.82 -13.56 20.86
N ALA A 217 -8.60 -14.38 20.15
CA ALA A 217 -9.54 -15.32 20.75
C ALA A 217 -8.85 -16.33 21.67
N ALA A 218 -7.66 -16.81 21.27
CA ALA A 218 -6.84 -17.71 22.08
C ALA A 218 -6.10 -17.03 23.25
N ARG A 219 -6.21 -15.70 23.40
CA ARG A 219 -5.41 -14.88 24.33
C ARG A 219 -3.90 -15.08 24.15
N GLY A 220 -3.49 -15.24 22.89
CA GLY A 220 -2.12 -15.54 22.49
C GLY A 220 -1.81 -17.03 22.44
N TYR A 221 -0.77 -17.38 21.68
CA TYR A 221 -0.22 -18.74 21.66
C TYR A 221 1.17 -18.73 22.29
N ARG A 222 1.58 -19.85 22.88
CA ARG A 222 2.96 -20.04 23.38
C ARG A 222 3.86 -20.71 22.34
N ASN A 223 3.29 -21.62 21.55
CA ASN A 223 3.98 -22.35 20.48
C ASN A 223 3.51 -21.86 19.10
N HIS A 224 4.45 -21.48 18.23
CA HIS A 224 4.17 -21.05 16.85
C HIS A 224 3.57 -22.18 16.01
N GLU A 225 4.03 -23.41 16.20
CA GLU A 225 3.54 -24.57 15.45
C GLU A 225 2.06 -24.83 15.73
N HIS A 226 1.64 -24.74 17.00
CA HIS A 226 0.22 -24.87 17.36
C HIS A 226 -0.63 -23.76 16.75
N TYR A 227 -0.11 -22.53 16.70
CA TYR A 227 -0.79 -21.40 16.06
C TYR A 227 -0.94 -21.62 14.55
N ARG A 228 0.15 -22.00 13.88
CA ARG A 228 0.19 -22.35 12.47
C ARG A 228 -0.80 -23.47 12.13
N LEU A 229 -0.76 -24.58 12.86
CA LEU A 229 -1.66 -25.72 12.63
C LEU A 229 -3.13 -25.33 12.79
N ARG A 230 -3.48 -24.57 13.85
CA ARG A 230 -4.86 -24.10 14.05
C ARG A 230 -5.34 -23.18 12.94
N LEU A 231 -4.47 -22.31 12.43
CA LEU A 231 -4.81 -21.45 11.31
C LEU A 231 -5.07 -22.26 10.04
N LEU A 232 -4.19 -23.20 9.72
CA LEU A 232 -4.33 -24.05 8.54
C LEU A 232 -5.59 -24.91 8.62
N LEU A 233 -5.91 -25.47 9.79
CA LEU A 233 -7.14 -26.25 10.02
C LEU A 233 -8.40 -25.38 9.86
N TYR A 234 -8.40 -24.17 10.41
CA TYR A 234 -9.53 -23.24 10.28
C TYR A 234 -9.78 -22.86 8.82
N THR A 235 -8.73 -22.53 8.08
CA THR A 235 -8.85 -22.20 6.65
C THR A 235 -9.33 -23.39 5.84
N ALA A 236 -8.79 -24.60 6.09
CA ALA A 236 -9.23 -25.80 5.39
C ALA A 236 -10.72 -26.09 5.62
N ALA A 237 -11.21 -25.91 6.85
CA ALA A 237 -12.63 -26.08 7.17
C ALA A 237 -13.53 -25.06 6.45
N GLN A 238 -13.07 -23.83 6.24
CA GLN A 238 -13.82 -22.80 5.51
C GLN A 238 -13.92 -23.05 4.01
N GLN A 239 -13.00 -23.83 3.42
CA GLN A 239 -13.02 -24.16 1.98
C GLN A 239 -13.86 -25.39 1.65
N ALA A 240 -14.22 -26.20 2.65
CA ALA A 240 -15.02 -27.41 2.50
C ALA A 240 -16.54 -27.16 2.61
N CYS A 241 -16.96 -25.94 2.97
CA CYS A 241 -18.34 -25.48 3.03
C CYS A 241 -18.67 -24.58 1.85
#